data_AF-A0A3C1FVH3-F1
#
_entry.id   AF-A0A3C1FVH3-F1
#
_cell.length_a   1.000
_cell.length_b   1.000
_cell.length_c   1.000
_cell.angle_alpha   90.00
_cell.angle_beta   90.00
_cell.angle_gamma   90.00
#
_symmetry.space_group_name_H-M   'P 1'
#
loop_
_entity.id
_entity.type
_entity.pdbx_description
1 polymer ?
#
loop_
_entity_poly.entity_id
_entity_poly.type
_entity_poly.pdbx_seq_one_letter_code
_entity_poly.pdbx_strand_id
1 'polypeptide(L)'
;MRLFSKLFNSRRSRRDLHVLATDLCYSLEDLRHLWFNSCYEAFNVEAGEGVVKYLNDNLVGEADYAMRAYQLYLVSGFLAEHSYMEPSMTKEFISVLRQQILGTHLDECLLYYGRYSETNEGQRLSHFCKDITKHITGGETPMTESLLLLSRCFPILFNVTHMWVAKAFDDHETVHKLEDNFKKTYERTVTEWNDKALPILYEFYEDENQAKS
;
A
#
# COMPACT_ATOMS: atom_id res chain seq x y z
N MET A 1 2.87 -25.87 -18.43
CA MET A 1 1.40 -25.85 -18.37
C MET A 1 0.97 -26.08 -16.92
N ARG A 2 0.60 -25.04 -16.18
CA ARG A 2 0.00 -25.12 -14.84
C ARG A 2 -1.39 -24.50 -14.93
N LEU A 3 -2.39 -25.32 -15.20
CA LEU A 3 -3.78 -24.91 -15.48
C LEU A 3 -4.75 -25.26 -14.34
N PHE A 4 -4.26 -25.70 -13.17
CA PHE A 4 -5.11 -26.29 -12.14
C PHE A 4 -5.02 -25.68 -10.73
N SER A 5 -4.28 -24.59 -10.50
CA SER A 5 -4.40 -23.85 -9.22
C SER A 5 -5.54 -22.82 -9.22
N LYS A 6 -6.17 -22.55 -10.37
CA LYS A 6 -7.35 -21.69 -10.51
C LYS A 6 -8.66 -22.47 -10.38
N LEU A 7 -8.73 -23.42 -9.45
CA LEU A 7 -10.00 -24.01 -9.03
C LEU A 7 -10.68 -23.01 -8.10
N PHE A 8 -11.35 -22.07 -8.75
CA PHE A 8 -12.36 -21.16 -8.22
C PHE A 8 -12.90 -21.52 -6.82
N ASN A 9 -12.54 -20.71 -5.82
CA ASN A 9 -13.36 -20.50 -4.62
C ASN A 9 -14.61 -19.67 -5.00
N SER A 10 -15.37 -20.09 -6.02
CA SER A 10 -16.50 -19.35 -6.63
C SER A 10 -17.79 -19.36 -5.82
N ARG A 11 -17.72 -19.43 -4.49
CA ARG A 11 -18.90 -19.29 -3.63
C ARG A 11 -18.71 -18.30 -2.50
N ARG A 12 -18.04 -17.17 -2.76
CA ARG A 12 -18.17 -15.99 -1.90
C ARG A 12 -19.47 -15.28 -2.26
N SER A 13 -20.38 -15.15 -1.29
CA SER A 13 -21.63 -14.41 -1.46
C SER A 13 -21.36 -12.90 -1.51
N ARG A 14 -22.34 -12.10 -1.97
CA ARG A 14 -22.22 -10.63 -1.93
C ARG A 14 -21.96 -10.09 -0.52
N ARG A 15 -22.57 -10.71 0.49
CA ARG A 15 -22.34 -10.36 1.89
C ARG A 15 -20.87 -10.57 2.27
N ASP A 16 -20.28 -11.67 1.80
CA ASP A 16 -18.87 -11.96 2.04
C ASP A 16 -17.96 -10.94 1.35
N LEU A 17 -18.32 -10.49 0.13
CA LEU A 17 -17.57 -9.43 -0.56
C LEU A 17 -17.56 -8.11 0.20
N HIS A 18 -18.69 -7.72 0.80
CA HIS A 18 -18.75 -6.50 1.62
C HIS A 18 -17.91 -6.61 2.89
N VAL A 19 -17.94 -7.77 3.57
CA VAL A 19 -17.11 -8.02 4.76
C VAL A 19 -15.63 -7.93 4.39
N LEU A 20 -15.23 -8.64 3.33
CA LEU A 20 -13.85 -8.63 2.84
C LEU A 20 -13.36 -7.24 2.43
N ALA A 21 -14.21 -6.46 1.74
CA ALA A 21 -13.86 -5.10 1.35
C ALA A 21 -13.67 -4.22 2.59
N THR A 22 -14.50 -4.42 3.62
CA THR A 22 -14.43 -3.68 4.88
C THR A 22 -13.16 -3.99 5.64
N ASP A 23 -12.85 -5.28 5.82
CA ASP A 23 -11.64 -5.73 6.53
C ASP A 23 -10.39 -5.23 5.79
N LEU A 24 -10.36 -5.39 4.46
CA LEU A 24 -9.26 -4.87 3.64
C LEU A 24 -9.16 -3.34 3.73
N CYS A 25 -10.27 -2.62 3.77
CA CYS A 25 -10.27 -1.16 3.90
C CYS A 25 -9.59 -0.73 5.22
N TYR A 26 -9.91 -1.38 6.33
CA TYR A 26 -9.27 -1.09 7.62
C TYR A 26 -7.77 -1.41 7.60
N SER A 27 -7.37 -2.59 7.11
CA SER A 27 -5.94 -2.93 6.99
C SER A 27 -5.16 -1.95 6.11
N LEU A 28 -5.79 -1.45 5.04
CA LEU A 28 -5.18 -0.44 4.17
C LEU A 28 -5.08 0.94 4.85
N GLU A 29 -6.06 1.31 5.67
CA GLU A 29 -6.04 2.54 6.46
C GLU A 29 -4.89 2.52 7.48
N ASP A 30 -4.79 1.46 8.27
CA ASP A 30 -3.70 1.27 9.24
C ASP A 30 -2.33 1.34 8.54
N LEU A 31 -2.20 0.64 7.40
CA LEU A 31 -0.98 0.68 6.59
C LEU A 31 -0.64 2.09 6.10
N ARG A 32 -1.62 2.90 5.66
CA ARG A 32 -1.33 4.28 5.19
C ARG A 32 -0.74 5.13 6.29
N HIS A 33 -1.35 5.11 7.47
CA HIS A 33 -0.90 5.91 8.60
C HIS A 33 0.49 5.49 9.07
N LEU A 34 0.70 4.18 9.24
CA LEU A 34 1.98 3.62 9.64
C LEU A 34 3.10 3.91 8.63
N TRP A 35 2.79 3.75 7.34
CA TRP A 35 3.73 4.04 6.25
C TRP A 35 4.08 5.52 6.19
N PHE A 36 3.09 6.41 6.29
CA PHE A 36 3.32 7.85 6.26
C PHE A 36 4.18 8.30 7.45
N ASN A 37 3.91 7.79 8.65
CA ASN A 37 4.72 8.08 9.83
C ASN A 37 6.17 7.63 9.62
N SER A 38 6.37 6.43 9.06
CA SER A 38 7.70 5.91 8.72
C SER A 38 8.43 6.80 7.71
N CYS A 39 7.71 7.35 6.73
CA CYS A 39 8.25 8.31 5.77
C CYS A 39 8.70 9.59 6.46
N TYR A 40 7.83 10.17 7.30
CA TYR A 40 8.12 11.37 8.06
C TYR A 40 9.34 11.20 8.99
N GLU A 41 9.45 10.08 9.69
CA GLU A 41 10.62 9.75 10.51
C GLU A 41 11.90 9.63 9.69
N ALA A 42 11.85 8.98 8.52
CA ALA A 42 13.01 8.86 7.64
C ALA A 42 13.50 10.24 7.16
N PHE A 43 12.57 11.14 6.83
CA PHE A 43 12.89 12.52 6.50
C PHE A 43 13.55 13.26 7.67
N ASN A 44 12.99 13.14 8.88
CA ASN A 44 13.56 13.75 10.09
C ASN A 44 15.00 13.29 10.36
N VAL A 45 15.30 11.99 10.18
CA VAL A 45 16.65 11.45 10.39
C VAL A 45 17.65 12.04 9.39
N GLU A 46 17.27 12.17 8.11
CA GLU A 46 18.16 12.63 7.05
C GLU A 46 18.41 14.14 7.06
N ALA A 47 17.45 14.95 7.51
CA ALA A 47 17.67 16.40 7.63
C ALA A 47 18.69 16.79 8.70
N GLY A 48 18.94 15.90 9.68
CA GLY A 48 19.66 16.26 10.90
C GLY A 48 18.90 17.32 11.73
N GLU A 49 19.35 17.54 12.97
CA GLU A 49 18.78 18.59 13.82
C GLU A 49 19.02 19.97 13.20
N GLY A 50 18.02 20.52 12.50
CA GLY A 50 17.93 21.96 12.21
C GLY A 50 18.13 22.44 10.76
N VAL A 51 18.22 21.57 9.75
CA VAL A 51 18.46 22.01 8.35
C VAL A 51 17.19 22.10 7.50
N VAL A 52 16.21 21.21 7.70
CA VAL A 52 14.90 21.24 7.00
C VAL A 52 13.79 21.14 8.02
N LYS A 53 12.87 22.12 8.01
CA LYS A 53 11.70 22.11 8.89
C LYS A 53 10.58 21.36 8.17
N TYR A 54 10.43 20.06 8.45
CA TYR A 54 9.28 19.30 7.96
C TYR A 54 8.02 19.80 8.65
N LEU A 55 7.01 20.16 7.86
CA LEU A 55 5.91 20.99 8.32
C LEU A 55 4.68 20.16 8.72
N ASN A 56 4.47 19.02 8.07
CA ASN A 56 3.28 18.20 8.27
C ASN A 56 3.66 16.77 8.67
N ASP A 57 3.34 16.42 9.92
CA ASP A 57 3.53 15.11 10.55
C ASP A 57 2.28 14.23 10.51
N ASN A 58 1.17 14.76 9.97
CA ASN A 58 -0.11 14.08 9.89
C ASN A 58 -0.53 13.83 8.44
N LEU A 59 -1.09 12.65 8.17
CA LEU A 59 -1.67 12.29 6.87
C LEU A 59 -3.07 12.91 6.74
N VAL A 60 -3.16 14.07 6.07
CA VAL A 60 -4.40 14.81 5.86
C VAL A 60 -4.43 15.49 4.49
N GLY A 61 -5.62 15.87 4.03
CA GLY A 61 -5.80 16.64 2.79
C GLY A 61 -5.29 15.91 1.55
N GLU A 62 -4.57 16.63 0.69
CA GLU A 62 -4.05 16.12 -0.60
C GLU A 62 -3.22 14.84 -0.47
N ALA A 63 -2.40 14.71 0.59
CA ALA A 63 -1.60 13.51 0.81
C ALA A 63 -2.44 12.27 1.15
N ASP A 64 -3.51 12.45 1.94
CA ASP A 64 -4.44 11.35 2.24
C ASP A 64 -5.16 10.90 0.96
N TYR A 65 -5.58 11.85 0.12
CA TYR A 65 -6.22 11.55 -1.17
C TYR A 65 -5.27 10.79 -2.11
N ALA A 66 -4.01 11.23 -2.19
CA ALA A 66 -2.96 10.56 -2.95
C ALA A 66 -2.74 9.12 -2.48
N MET A 67 -2.61 8.90 -1.16
CA MET A 67 -2.40 7.58 -0.57
C MET A 67 -3.59 6.63 -0.83
N ARG A 68 -4.81 7.10 -0.59
CA ARG A 68 -6.06 6.33 -0.84
C ARG A 68 -6.16 5.91 -2.30
N ALA A 69 -5.94 6.86 -3.22
CA ALA A 69 -5.98 6.60 -4.65
C ALA A 69 -4.90 5.61 -5.10
N TYR A 70 -3.68 5.76 -4.59
CA TYR A 70 -2.57 4.89 -4.98
C TYR A 70 -2.75 3.46 -4.49
N GLN A 71 -3.20 3.25 -3.25
CA GLN A 71 -3.50 1.91 -2.75
C GLN A 71 -4.67 1.26 -3.49
N LEU A 72 -5.72 2.02 -3.85
CA LEU A 72 -6.79 1.49 -4.70
C LEU A 72 -6.25 1.02 -6.06
N TYR A 73 -5.28 1.76 -6.63
CA TYR A 73 -4.59 1.35 -7.85
C TYR A 73 -3.83 0.03 -7.65
N LEU A 74 -3.02 -0.08 -6.59
CA LEU A 74 -2.27 -1.30 -6.26
C LEU A 74 -3.18 -2.52 -6.10
N VAL A 75 -4.24 -2.39 -5.29
CA VAL A 75 -5.21 -3.46 -5.08
C VAL A 75 -5.88 -3.87 -6.39
N SER A 76 -6.31 -2.90 -7.20
CA SER A 76 -6.99 -3.18 -8.47
C SER A 76 -6.08 -3.91 -9.45
N GLY A 77 -4.80 -3.52 -9.54
CA GLY A 77 -3.80 -4.20 -10.37
C GLY A 77 -3.57 -5.64 -9.90
N PHE A 78 -3.35 -5.82 -8.60
CA PHE A 78 -3.09 -7.14 -8.01
C PHE A 78 -4.26 -8.12 -8.20
N LEU A 79 -5.50 -7.65 -7.99
CA LEU A 79 -6.71 -8.46 -8.23
C LEU A 79 -6.83 -8.90 -9.69
N ALA A 80 -6.49 -8.01 -10.63
CA ALA A 80 -6.53 -8.33 -12.06
C ALA A 80 -5.49 -9.41 -12.43
N GLU A 81 -4.29 -9.33 -11.88
CA GLU A 81 -3.20 -10.28 -12.12
C GLU A 81 -3.49 -11.68 -11.54
N HIS A 82 -3.98 -11.74 -10.31
CA HIS A 82 -4.19 -13.00 -9.59
C HIS A 82 -5.52 -13.68 -9.91
N SER A 83 -6.51 -12.94 -10.42
CA SER A 83 -7.83 -13.48 -10.79
C SER A 83 -8.54 -14.23 -9.66
N TYR A 84 -8.52 -13.70 -8.43
CA TYR A 84 -9.16 -14.35 -7.26
C TYR A 84 -10.67 -14.53 -7.38
N MET A 85 -11.30 -13.78 -8.28
CA MET A 85 -12.73 -13.79 -8.52
C MET A 85 -13.03 -13.71 -10.01
N GLU A 86 -14.27 -14.09 -10.37
CA GLU A 86 -14.82 -13.86 -11.70
C GLU A 86 -14.85 -12.36 -12.04
N PRO A 87 -14.65 -11.95 -13.30
CA PRO A 87 -14.55 -10.53 -13.67
C PRO A 87 -15.72 -9.65 -13.23
N SER A 88 -16.95 -10.19 -13.22
CA SER A 88 -18.14 -9.46 -12.75
C SER A 88 -18.09 -9.19 -11.24
N MET A 89 -17.66 -10.18 -10.45
CA MET A 89 -17.48 -10.06 -9.00
C MET A 89 -16.30 -9.16 -8.65
N THR A 90 -15.20 -9.21 -9.42
CA THR A 90 -14.06 -8.30 -9.26
C THR A 90 -14.48 -6.84 -9.43
N LYS A 91 -15.31 -6.54 -10.44
CA LYS A 91 -15.85 -5.19 -10.64
C LYS A 91 -16.74 -4.74 -9.48
N GLU A 92 -17.60 -5.62 -8.99
CA GLU A 92 -18.47 -5.34 -7.84
C GLU A 92 -17.64 -5.09 -6.57
N PHE A 93 -16.67 -5.96 -6.28
CA PHE A 93 -15.76 -5.83 -5.15
C PHE A 93 -14.94 -4.53 -5.19
N ILE A 94 -14.33 -4.20 -6.34
CA ILE A 94 -13.56 -2.95 -6.51
C ILE A 94 -14.47 -1.74 -6.31
N SER A 95 -15.73 -1.80 -6.77
CA SER A 95 -16.68 -0.70 -6.56
C SER A 95 -17.00 -0.50 -5.07
N VAL A 96 -17.25 -1.58 -4.33
CA VAL A 96 -17.49 -1.51 -2.88
C VAL A 96 -16.27 -1.00 -2.14
N LEU A 97 -15.09 -1.59 -2.41
CA LEU A 97 -13.84 -1.18 -1.81
C LEU A 97 -13.51 0.29 -2.12
N ARG A 98 -13.73 0.74 -3.35
CA ARG A 98 -13.56 2.15 -3.73
C ARG A 98 -14.44 3.07 -2.89
N GLN A 99 -15.71 2.74 -2.69
CA GLN A 99 -16.59 3.58 -1.86
C GLN A 99 -16.11 3.65 -0.41
N GLN A 100 -15.60 2.54 0.14
CA GLN A 100 -15.09 2.48 1.50
C GLN A 100 -13.76 3.23 1.66
N ILE A 101 -12.79 3.01 0.77
CA ILE A 101 -11.48 3.66 0.83
C ILE A 101 -11.60 5.16 0.58
N LEU A 102 -12.36 5.60 -0.42
CA LEU A 102 -12.42 7.01 -0.81
C LEU A 102 -13.38 7.82 0.08
N GLY A 103 -14.38 7.16 0.68
CA GLY A 103 -15.31 7.77 1.62
C GLY A 103 -16.01 9.01 1.04
N THR A 104 -16.00 10.10 1.81
CA THR A 104 -16.60 11.39 1.42
C THR A 104 -15.76 12.22 0.45
N HIS A 105 -14.51 11.83 0.20
CA HIS A 105 -13.56 12.56 -0.66
C HIS A 105 -13.38 11.87 -2.02
N LEU A 106 -14.50 11.36 -2.54
CA LEU A 106 -14.52 10.56 -3.76
C LEU A 106 -13.93 11.33 -4.95
N ASP A 107 -14.37 12.57 -5.15
CA ASP A 107 -14.01 13.37 -6.32
C ASP A 107 -12.53 13.73 -6.31
N GLU A 108 -12.00 14.16 -5.15
CA GLU A 108 -10.59 14.48 -4.98
C GLU A 108 -9.72 13.24 -5.22
N CYS A 109 -10.07 12.11 -4.60
CA CYS A 109 -9.32 10.87 -4.78
C CYS A 109 -9.35 10.36 -6.22
N LEU A 110 -10.46 10.54 -6.95
CA LEU A 110 -10.55 10.12 -8.34
C LEU A 110 -9.63 10.93 -9.27
N LEU A 111 -9.35 12.19 -8.97
CA LEU A 111 -8.35 12.98 -9.71
C LEU A 111 -6.96 12.37 -9.57
N TYR A 112 -6.56 11.99 -8.35
CA TYR A 112 -5.30 11.29 -8.10
C TYR A 112 -5.27 9.93 -8.79
N TYR A 113 -6.36 9.15 -8.69
CA TYR A 113 -6.47 7.83 -9.28
C TYR A 113 -6.33 7.88 -10.81
N GLY A 114 -7.01 8.82 -11.49
CA GLY A 114 -6.91 9.02 -12.93
C GLY A 114 -5.46 9.24 -13.37
N ARG A 115 -4.78 10.20 -12.74
CA ARG A 115 -3.37 10.50 -13.01
C ARG A 115 -2.44 9.31 -12.81
N TYR A 116 -2.68 8.48 -11.79
CA TYR A 116 -1.89 7.27 -11.57
C TYR A 116 -2.19 6.19 -12.60
N SER A 117 -3.46 6.01 -12.97
CA SER A 117 -3.87 4.97 -13.92
C SER A 117 -3.43 5.24 -15.36
N GLU A 118 -3.30 6.51 -15.76
CA GLU A 118 -2.99 6.94 -17.13
C GLU A 118 -1.49 7.07 -17.44
N THR A 119 -0.63 7.01 -16.42
CA THR A 119 0.82 7.19 -16.57
C THR A 119 1.56 5.86 -16.57
N ASN A 120 2.75 5.80 -17.19
CA ASN A 120 3.59 4.60 -17.07
C ASN A 120 4.08 4.40 -15.63
N GLU A 121 4.54 3.19 -15.30
CA GLU A 121 4.94 2.82 -13.92
C GLU A 121 5.94 3.81 -13.29
N GLY A 122 7.01 4.17 -14.02
CA GLY A 122 8.03 5.09 -13.52
C GLY A 122 7.49 6.51 -13.26
N GLN A 123 6.66 7.02 -14.16
CA GLN A 123 6.01 8.34 -13.99
C GLN A 123 5.01 8.34 -12.84
N ARG A 124 4.18 7.31 -12.76
CA ARG A 124 3.17 7.12 -11.71
C ARG A 124 3.80 7.14 -10.33
N LEU A 125 4.85 6.34 -10.17
CA LEU A 125 5.59 6.25 -8.93
C LEU A 125 6.28 7.58 -8.59
N SER A 126 6.88 8.25 -9.59
CA SER A 126 7.44 9.59 -9.40
C SER A 126 6.40 10.63 -8.95
N HIS A 127 5.21 10.65 -9.57
CA HIS A 127 4.13 11.55 -9.19
C HIS A 127 3.68 11.31 -7.75
N PHE A 128 3.40 10.05 -7.41
CA PHE A 128 3.00 9.67 -6.06
C PHE A 128 4.03 10.11 -5.00
N CYS A 129 5.31 9.78 -5.20
CA CYS A 129 6.34 10.19 -4.25
C CYS A 129 6.44 11.71 -4.13
N LYS A 130 6.31 12.46 -5.23
CA LYS A 130 6.29 13.94 -5.18
C LYS A 130 5.12 14.48 -4.38
N ASP A 131 3.91 13.91 -4.51
CA ASP A 131 2.75 14.37 -3.76
C ASP A 131 2.97 14.21 -2.24
N ILE A 132 3.50 13.05 -1.83
CA ILE A 132 3.78 12.77 -0.42
C ILE A 132 4.93 13.64 0.10
N THR A 133 6.04 13.77 -0.65
CA THR A 133 7.17 14.61 -0.24
C THR A 133 6.76 16.07 -0.11
N LYS A 134 6.00 16.61 -1.07
CA LYS A 134 5.50 17.99 -1.05
C LYS A 134 4.68 18.25 0.21
N HIS A 135 3.86 17.30 0.62
CA HIS A 135 3.07 17.42 1.85
C HIS A 135 3.96 17.46 3.09
N ILE A 136 4.89 16.52 3.24
CA ILE A 136 5.79 16.44 4.41
C ILE A 136 6.66 17.71 4.53
N THR A 137 7.18 18.19 3.40
CA THR A 137 8.11 19.34 3.35
C THR A 137 7.42 20.70 3.27
N GLY A 138 6.14 20.72 2.89
CA GLY A 138 5.32 21.92 2.70
C GLY A 138 5.76 22.83 1.54
N GLY A 139 6.54 22.31 0.57
CA GLY A 139 7.06 23.08 -0.56
C GLY A 139 7.47 22.22 -1.77
N GLU A 140 7.93 22.85 -2.85
CA GLU A 140 8.53 22.14 -3.98
C GLU A 140 9.85 21.51 -3.55
N THR A 141 9.90 20.18 -3.58
CA THR A 141 11.03 19.44 -3.04
C THR A 141 12.07 19.07 -4.11
N PRO A 142 13.38 19.13 -3.82
CA PRO A 142 14.41 18.58 -4.69
C PRO A 142 14.19 17.08 -4.96
N MET A 143 14.50 16.64 -6.18
CA MET A 143 14.30 15.25 -6.63
C MET A 143 14.96 14.19 -5.73
N THR A 144 15.99 14.57 -4.97
CA THR A 144 16.70 13.74 -3.97
C THR A 144 15.82 13.28 -2.81
N GLU A 145 14.87 14.09 -2.37
CA GLU A 145 13.98 13.77 -1.26
C GLU A 145 12.86 12.82 -1.69
N SER A 146 12.34 12.98 -2.91
CA SER A 146 11.44 11.97 -3.49
C SER A 146 12.15 10.63 -3.72
N LEU A 147 13.46 10.62 -3.96
CA LEU A 147 14.25 9.38 -4.07
C LEU A 147 14.38 8.62 -2.74
N LEU A 148 14.31 9.32 -1.60
CA LEU A 148 14.25 8.69 -0.28
C LEU A 148 13.00 7.82 -0.14
N LEU A 149 11.84 8.39 -0.49
CA LEU A 149 10.56 7.68 -0.46
C LEU A 149 10.54 6.49 -1.43
N LEU A 150 11.07 6.70 -2.64
CA LEU A 150 11.16 5.68 -3.69
C LEU A 150 11.99 4.46 -3.25
N SER A 151 13.12 4.69 -2.59
CA SER A 151 14.09 3.64 -2.27
C SER A 151 13.83 2.96 -0.93
N ARG A 152 13.32 3.68 0.08
CA ARG A 152 13.17 3.15 1.44
C ARG A 152 11.75 2.75 1.79
N CYS A 153 10.78 3.59 1.45
CA CYS A 153 9.42 3.43 1.97
C CYS A 153 8.51 2.72 0.97
N PHE A 154 8.63 3.00 -0.33
CA PHE A 154 7.73 2.46 -1.35
C PHE A 154 7.64 0.91 -1.38
N PRO A 155 8.76 0.16 -1.26
CA PRO A 155 8.68 -1.30 -1.24
C PRO A 155 7.79 -1.85 -0.12
N ILE A 156 7.75 -1.19 1.04
CA ILE A 156 6.86 -1.57 2.16
C ILE A 156 5.41 -1.38 1.75
N LEU A 157 5.04 -0.20 1.25
CA LEU A 157 3.67 0.10 0.83
C LEU A 157 3.18 -0.89 -0.22
N PHE A 158 4.00 -1.15 -1.25
CA PHE A 158 3.66 -2.06 -2.34
C PHE A 158 3.48 -3.50 -1.85
N ASN A 159 4.48 -4.07 -1.17
CA ASN A 159 4.46 -5.48 -0.78
C ASN A 159 3.38 -5.76 0.28
N VAL A 160 3.27 -4.91 1.31
CA VAL A 160 2.29 -5.12 2.39
C VAL A 160 0.86 -4.94 1.88
N THR A 161 0.61 -4.00 0.95
CA THR A 161 -0.70 -3.89 0.28
C THR A 161 -1.07 -5.19 -0.42
N HIS A 162 -0.14 -5.77 -1.19
CA HIS A 162 -0.39 -7.03 -1.91
C HIS A 162 -0.56 -8.21 -0.95
N MET A 163 0.20 -8.27 0.14
CA MET A 163 0.02 -9.28 1.19
C MET A 163 -1.36 -9.20 1.82
N TRP A 164 -1.84 -8.00 2.15
CA TRP A 164 -3.19 -7.81 2.70
C TRP A 164 -4.28 -8.29 1.74
N VAL A 165 -4.14 -8.00 0.44
CA VAL A 165 -5.07 -8.51 -0.57
C VAL A 165 -5.01 -10.04 -0.62
N ALA A 166 -3.82 -10.64 -0.74
CA ALA A 166 -3.68 -12.10 -0.79
C ALA A 166 -4.26 -12.77 0.47
N LYS A 167 -4.01 -12.20 1.65
CA LYS A 167 -4.55 -12.67 2.94
C LYS A 167 -6.07 -12.58 2.99
N ALA A 168 -6.68 -11.49 2.49
CA ALA A 168 -8.14 -11.38 2.40
C ALA A 168 -8.76 -12.47 1.49
N PHE A 169 -7.99 -13.03 0.55
CA PHE A 169 -8.43 -14.13 -0.31
C PHE A 169 -7.93 -15.51 0.14
N ASP A 170 -7.40 -15.63 1.36
CA ASP A 170 -6.86 -16.87 1.94
C ASP A 170 -5.72 -17.48 1.09
N ASP A 171 -5.01 -16.67 0.30
CA ASP A 171 -3.92 -17.10 -0.58
C ASP A 171 -2.57 -17.10 0.16
N HIS A 172 -2.43 -18.06 1.08
CA HIS A 172 -1.21 -18.23 1.88
C HIS A 172 0.04 -18.49 1.04
N GLU A 173 -0.09 -19.13 -0.13
CA GLU A 173 1.07 -19.38 -1.02
C GLU A 173 1.61 -18.06 -1.58
N THR A 174 0.74 -17.17 -2.04
CA THR A 174 1.15 -15.85 -2.53
C THR A 174 1.66 -14.98 -1.40
N VAL A 175 1.05 -15.02 -0.20
CA VAL A 175 1.58 -14.34 0.99
C VAL A 175 3.02 -14.77 1.25
N HIS A 176 3.30 -16.07 1.38
CA HIS A 176 4.66 -16.56 1.63
C HIS A 176 5.66 -16.16 0.54
N LYS A 177 5.27 -16.19 -0.74
CA LYS A 177 6.14 -15.72 -1.83
C LYS A 177 6.43 -14.23 -1.72
N LEU A 178 5.43 -13.42 -1.40
CA LEU A 178 5.61 -11.98 -1.21
C LEU A 178 6.51 -11.71 0.00
N GLU A 179 6.35 -12.46 1.09
CA GLU A 179 7.19 -12.35 2.28
C GLU A 179 8.65 -12.68 1.97
N ASP A 180 8.90 -13.79 1.27
CA ASP A 180 10.26 -14.20 0.89
C ASP A 180 10.90 -13.19 -0.05
N ASN A 181 10.14 -12.67 -1.02
CA ASN A 181 10.62 -11.66 -1.95
C ASN A 181 10.90 -10.33 -1.22
N PHE A 182 10.02 -9.95 -0.30
CA PHE A 182 10.17 -8.74 0.50
C PHE A 182 11.37 -8.85 1.43
N LYS A 183 11.53 -9.96 2.17
CA LYS A 183 12.71 -10.22 3.01
C LYS A 183 14.00 -10.15 2.22
N LYS A 184 14.09 -10.82 1.07
CA LYS A 184 15.30 -10.76 0.22
C LYS A 184 15.59 -9.35 -0.29
N THR A 185 14.56 -8.58 -0.63
CA THR A 185 14.70 -7.21 -1.11
C THR A 185 15.09 -6.27 0.04
N TYR A 186 14.43 -6.41 1.19
CA TYR A 186 14.64 -5.62 2.40
C TYR A 186 15.99 -5.93 3.05
N GLU A 187 16.37 -7.19 3.23
CA GLU A 187 17.71 -7.61 3.69
C GLU A 187 18.81 -7.04 2.80
N ARG A 188 18.63 -7.03 1.47
CA ARG A 188 19.59 -6.40 0.55
C ARG A 188 19.69 -4.88 0.75
N THR A 189 18.59 -4.21 1.11
CA THR A 189 18.52 -2.76 1.35
C THR A 189 18.91 -2.36 2.79
N VAL A 190 18.76 -3.27 3.77
CA VAL A 190 18.97 -3.06 5.21
C VAL A 190 20.34 -3.52 5.69
N THR A 191 21.00 -4.43 4.96
CA THR A 191 22.45 -4.64 5.13
C THR A 191 23.23 -3.33 4.87
N GLU A 192 22.58 -2.32 4.28
CA GLU A 192 23.11 -0.97 4.14
C GLU A 192 22.54 0.03 5.19
N TRP A 193 21.40 -0.20 5.86
CA TRP A 193 20.74 0.79 6.75
C TRP A 193 19.81 0.21 7.86
N ASN A 194 19.96 0.73 9.10
CA ASN A 194 19.44 0.28 10.42
C ASN A 194 17.94 -0.13 10.61
N ASP A 195 17.75 -1.23 11.34
CA ASP A 195 16.74 -1.76 12.31
C ASP A 195 15.33 -1.17 12.55
N LYS A 196 14.87 -0.09 11.90
CA LYS A 196 13.59 0.56 12.32
C LYS A 196 12.30 0.11 11.62
N ALA A 197 12.34 -0.55 10.45
CA ALA A 197 11.11 -1.03 9.78
C ALA A 197 10.73 -2.49 10.12
N LEU A 198 11.57 -3.17 10.92
CA LEU A 198 11.33 -4.52 11.41
C LEU A 198 10.02 -4.68 12.23
N PRO A 199 9.60 -3.71 13.08
CA PRO A 199 8.40 -3.84 13.91
C PRO A 199 7.10 -4.04 13.13
N ILE A 200 6.97 -3.46 11.94
CA ILE A 200 5.77 -3.58 11.07
C ILE A 200 5.57 -5.03 10.62
N LEU A 201 6.66 -5.76 10.37
CA LEU A 201 6.61 -7.18 10.05
C LEU A 201 6.30 -8.03 11.29
N TYR A 202 6.84 -7.66 12.46
CA TYR A 202 6.58 -8.39 13.70
C TYR A 202 5.12 -8.31 14.12
N GLU A 203 4.46 -7.15 14.00
CA GLU A 203 3.01 -7.03 14.23
C GLU A 203 2.20 -7.94 13.28
N PHE A 204 2.59 -8.02 12.00
CA PHE A 204 1.98 -8.94 11.04
C PHE A 204 2.20 -10.43 11.41
N TYR A 205 3.36 -10.77 11.96
CA TYR A 205 3.72 -12.14 12.39
C TYR A 205 3.08 -12.56 13.72
N GLU A 206 2.85 -11.62 14.65
CA GLU A 206 2.25 -11.93 15.96
C GLU A 206 0.75 -12.23 15.86
N ASP A 207 0.03 -11.54 14.96
CA ASP A 207 -1.39 -11.81 14.69
C ASP A 207 -1.66 -13.23 14.15
N GLU A 208 -0.75 -13.79 13.35
CA GLU A 208 -0.89 -15.17 12.84
C GLU A 208 -0.64 -16.26 13.89
N ASN A 209 0.19 -15.97 14.90
CA ASN A 209 0.51 -16.95 15.94
C ASN A 209 -0.51 -16.95 17.08
N GLN A 210 -1.16 -15.82 17.35
CA GLN A 210 -2.27 -15.76 18.31
C GLN A 210 -3.56 -16.40 17.77
N ALA A 211 -3.79 -16.40 16.46
CA ALA A 211 -4.94 -17.07 15.83
C ALA A 211 -4.81 -18.61 15.75
N LYS A 212 -3.63 -19.16 16.06
CA LYS A 212 -3.34 -20.62 16.06
C LYS A 212 -3.19 -21.21 17.48
N SER A 213 -3.46 -20.43 18.53
CA SER A 213 -3.37 -20.80 19.95
C SER A 213 -4.76 -20.99 20.55
#